data_AF-A0A965YLL2-F1
#
_entry.id   AF-A0A965YLL2-F1
#
_cell.length_a   1.000
_cell.length_b   1.000
_cell.length_c   1.000
_cell.angle_alpha   90.00
_cell.angle_beta   90.00
_cell.angle_gamma   90.00
#
_symmetry.space_group_name_H-M   'P 1'
#
loop_
_entity.id
_entity.type
_entity.pdbx_description
1 polymer ?
#
loop_
_entity_poly.entity_id
_entity_poly.type
_entity_poly.pdbx_seq_one_letter_code
_entity_poly.pdbx_strand_id
1 'polypeptide(L)'
;MKPQYVKIPKIYNKLKDAEIEHRTIYISAPVAVGKSVAAKYYLRNKDYLYLSGNESFLAEMLPYDDIWQSAILIDDISWITDSVS
;
A
#
# COMPACT_ATOMS: atom_id res chain seq x y z
N MET A 1 26.90 2.44 -2.46
CA MET A 1 25.91 3.28 -3.16
C MET A 1 24.52 2.79 -2.75
N LYS A 2 23.66 3.63 -2.15
CA LYS A 2 22.29 3.21 -1.81
C LYS A 2 21.45 3.14 -3.10
N PRO A 3 20.66 2.09 -3.32
CA PRO A 3 19.79 2.03 -4.49
C PRO A 3 18.79 3.19 -4.44
N GLN A 4 18.75 3.99 -5.51
CA GLN A 4 17.79 5.08 -5.67
C GLN A 4 16.63 4.59 -6.53
N TYR A 5 15.41 4.70 -6.01
CA TYR A 5 14.22 4.41 -6.79
C TYR A 5 14.05 5.41 -7.94
N VAL A 6 13.86 4.90 -9.15
CA VAL A 6 13.51 5.71 -10.32
C VAL A 6 11.98 5.76 -10.41
N LYS A 7 11.44 6.97 -10.29
CA LYS A 7 9.99 7.23 -10.41
C LYS A 7 9.47 6.71 -11.75
N ILE A 8 8.42 5.90 -11.70
CA ILE A 8 7.65 5.49 -12.89
C ILE A 8 6.47 6.46 -13.06
N PRO A 9 6.50 7.39 -14.02
CA PRO A 9 5.50 8.48 -14.11
C PRO A 9 4.07 7.96 -14.27
N LYS A 10 3.88 6.86 -15.02
CA LYS A 10 2.56 6.28 -15.27
C LYS A 10 1.89 5.75 -13.99
N ILE A 11 2.66 5.11 -13.10
CA ILE A 11 2.14 4.62 -11.81
C ILE A 11 1.85 5.82 -10.89
N TYR A 12 2.76 6.78 -10.84
CA TYR A 12 2.59 7.98 -10.03
C TYR A 12 1.32 8.75 -10.39
N ASN A 13 1.04 8.94 -11.68
CA ASN A 13 -0.16 9.65 -12.13
C ASN A 13 -1.42 8.87 -11.77
N LYS A 14 -1.44 7.54 -11.97
CA LYS A 14 -2.57 6.69 -11.56
C LYS A 14 -2.87 6.79 -10.06
N LEU A 15 -1.84 6.80 -9.22
CA LEU A 15 -1.98 6.98 -7.77
C LEU A 15 -2.54 8.37 -7.43
N LYS A 16 -2.03 9.41 -8.12
CA LYS A 16 -2.52 10.78 -7.97
C LYS A 16 -3.99 10.93 -8.35
N ASP A 17 -4.40 10.38 -9.48
CA ASP A 17 -5.78 10.47 -9.98
C ASP A 17 -6.74 9.73 -9.02
N ALA A 18 -6.34 8.56 -8.53
CA ALA A 18 -7.15 7.83 -7.56
C ALA A 18 -7.29 8.55 -6.21
N GLU A 19 -6.24 9.24 -5.73
CA GLU A 19 -6.34 10.08 -4.53
C GLU A 19 -7.35 11.21 -4.72
N ILE A 20 -7.27 11.94 -5.84
CA ILE A 20 -8.19 13.04 -6.17
C ILE A 20 -9.64 12.56 -6.25
N GLU A 21 -9.83 11.35 -6.77
CA GLU A 21 -11.15 10.73 -6.94
C GLU A 21 -11.59 9.89 -5.73
N HIS A 22 -10.82 9.86 -4.64
CA HIS A 22 -11.07 9.02 -3.46
C HIS A 22 -11.32 7.53 -3.79
N ARG A 23 -10.57 6.98 -4.75
CA ARG A 23 -10.70 5.59 -5.20
C ARG A 23 -9.72 4.66 -4.50
N THR A 24 -10.20 3.48 -4.14
CA THR A 24 -9.34 2.35 -3.76
C THR A 24 -8.56 1.84 -4.98
N ILE A 25 -7.25 1.62 -4.82
CA ILE A 25 -6.40 1.02 -5.86
C ILE A 25 -5.97 -0.37 -5.45
N TYR A 26 -6.10 -1.30 -6.38
CA TYR A 26 -5.47 -2.61 -6.32
C TYR A 26 -4.26 -2.67 -7.27
N ILE A 27 -3.07 -2.98 -6.76
CA ILE A 27 -1.84 -3.09 -7.56
C ILE A 27 -1.42 -4.55 -7.64
N SER A 28 -1.66 -5.19 -8.79
CA SER A 28 -1.21 -6.55 -9.09
C SER A 28 -0.10 -6.57 -10.11
N ALA A 29 0.96 -7.31 -9.82
CA ALA A 29 2.07 -7.59 -10.72
C ALA A 29 2.95 -8.70 -10.11
N PRO A 30 3.88 -9.32 -10.87
CA PRO A 30 4.79 -10.34 -10.35
C PRO A 30 5.57 -9.87 -9.11
N VAL A 31 6.11 -10.83 -8.36
CA VAL A 31 7.00 -10.55 -7.22
C VAL A 31 8.24 -9.79 -7.71
N ALA A 32 8.81 -8.93 -6.86
CA ALA A 32 10.04 -8.17 -7.11
C ALA A 32 9.99 -7.09 -8.24
N VAL A 33 8.83 -6.76 -8.81
CA VAL A 33 8.69 -5.67 -9.81
C VAL A 33 8.52 -4.27 -9.21
N GLY A 34 8.65 -4.13 -7.89
CA GLY A 34 8.66 -2.82 -7.21
C GLY A 34 7.28 -2.21 -6.92
N LYS A 35 6.22 -3.02 -6.79
CA LYS A 35 4.86 -2.55 -6.41
C LYS A 35 4.87 -1.72 -5.12
N SER A 36 5.36 -2.33 -4.03
CA SER A 36 5.46 -1.72 -2.71
C SER A 36 6.36 -0.50 -2.73
N VAL A 37 7.46 -0.57 -3.48
CA VAL A 37 8.39 0.56 -3.62
C VAL A 37 7.73 1.74 -4.32
N ALA A 38 6.95 1.52 -5.37
CA ALA A 38 6.24 2.57 -6.08
C ALA A 38 5.18 3.25 -5.20
N ALA A 39 4.39 2.47 -4.46
CA ALA A 39 3.39 2.98 -3.53
C ALA A 39 4.04 3.75 -2.36
N LYS A 40 5.04 3.17 -1.69
CA LYS A 40 5.80 3.83 -0.61
C LYS A 40 6.48 5.10 -1.10
N TYR A 41 7.03 5.11 -2.32
CA TYR A 41 7.62 6.32 -2.90
C TYR A 41 6.58 7.41 -3.09
N TYR A 42 5.38 7.09 -3.58
CA TYR A 42 4.30 8.06 -3.74
C TYR A 42 3.81 8.62 -2.40
N LEU A 43 3.72 7.78 -1.36
CA LEU A 43 3.25 8.14 -0.03
C LEU A 43 4.33 8.74 0.89
N ARG A 44 5.60 8.77 0.49
CA ARG A 44 6.74 9.13 1.36
C ARG A 44 6.66 10.47 2.11
N ASN A 45 5.85 11.41 1.62
CA ASN A 45 5.65 12.75 2.22
C ASN A 45 4.22 12.93 2.73
N LYS A 46 3.49 11.85 2.96
CA LYS A 46 2.08 11.84 3.38
C LYS A 46 1.96 11.03 4.66
N ASP A 47 0.92 11.34 5.43
CA ASP A 47 0.54 10.54 6.58
C ASP A 47 -0.25 9.32 6.10
N TYR A 48 0.37 8.14 6.17
CA TYR A 48 -0.23 6.88 5.74
C TYR A 48 0.06 5.75 6.73
N LEU A 49 -0.91 4.86 6.90
CA LEU A 49 -0.75 3.63 7.64
C LEU A 49 -0.24 2.54 6.68
N TYR A 50 0.86 1.89 7.04
CA TYR A 50 1.36 0.72 6.32
C TYR A 50 0.92 -0.54 7.06
N LEU A 51 0.24 -1.43 6.35
CA LEU A 51 -0.13 -2.76 6.84
C LEU A 51 0.44 -3.80 5.89
N SER A 52 0.78 -4.96 6.41
CA SER A 52 1.24 -6.10 5.62
C SER A 52 0.42 -7.33 5.98
N GLY A 53 -0.03 -8.07 4.97
CA GLY A 53 -0.55 -9.41 5.20
C GLY A 53 0.55 -10.32 5.75
N ASN A 54 0.29 -10.97 6.88
CA ASN A 54 1.13 -12.01 7.45
C ASN A 54 0.25 -13.03 8.18
N GLU A 55 0.57 -14.32 8.06
CA GLU A 55 -0.08 -15.40 8.84
C GLU A 55 -1.63 -15.34 8.88
N SER A 56 -2.28 -15.08 7.74
CA SER A 56 -3.75 -14.94 7.61
C SER A 56 -4.37 -13.63 8.11
N PHE A 57 -3.60 -12.70 8.69
CA PHE A 57 -4.10 -11.42 9.22
C PHE A 57 -3.30 -10.20 8.73
N LEU A 58 -3.77 -9.00 9.09
CA LEU A 58 -3.04 -7.74 8.89
C LEU A 58 -2.10 -7.51 10.07
N ALA A 59 -0.79 -7.64 9.83
CA ALA A 59 0.20 -7.28 10.83
C ALA A 59 0.13 -5.77 11.14
N GLU A 60 0.32 -5.43 12.41
CA GLU A 60 0.38 -4.04 12.89
C GLU A 60 -0.95 -3.26 12.72
N MET A 61 -2.08 -3.97 12.64
CA MET A 61 -3.40 -3.36 12.60
C MET A 61 -3.72 -2.66 13.93
N LEU A 62 -3.92 -1.34 13.85
CA LEU A 62 -4.42 -0.54 14.96
C LEU A 62 -5.90 -0.83 15.21
N PRO A 63 -6.41 -0.60 16.43
CA PRO A 63 -7.85 -0.50 16.66
C PRO A 63 -8.49 0.47 15.65
N TYR A 64 -9.70 0.17 15.19
CA TYR A 64 -10.36 0.99 14.16
C TYR A 64 -10.48 2.47 14.57
N ASP A 65 -10.70 2.73 15.86
CA ASP A 65 -10.82 4.08 16.42
C ASP A 65 -9.49 4.86 16.40
N ASP A 66 -8.36 4.19 16.13
CA ASP A 66 -7.03 4.79 16.06
C ASP A 66 -6.53 4.99 14.62
N ILE A 67 -7.35 4.66 13.60
CA ILE A 67 -7.00 4.84 12.18
C ILE A 67 -7.47 6.22 11.70
N TRP A 68 -6.53 7.17 11.68
CA TRP A 68 -6.77 8.57 11.28
C TRP A 68 -5.98 9.00 10.04
N GLN A 69 -5.13 8.12 9.51
CA GLN A 69 -4.22 8.45 8.43
C GLN A 69 -4.96 8.70 7.12
N SER A 70 -4.44 9.61 6.31
CA SER A 70 -5.05 10.01 5.03
C SER A 70 -5.06 8.90 3.97
N ALA A 71 -4.22 7.88 4.15
CA ALA A 71 -4.14 6.73 3.27
C ALA A 71 -3.75 5.47 4.05
N ILE A 72 -4.21 4.32 3.56
CA ILE A 72 -3.79 3.01 4.07
C ILE A 72 -3.16 2.25 2.90
N LEU A 73 -1.91 1.80 3.07
CA LEU A 73 -1.22 0.93 2.13
C LEU A 73 -1.19 -0.49 2.72
N ILE A 74 -1.93 -1.40 2.10
CA ILE A 74 -1.93 -2.82 2.44
C ILE A 74 -1.03 -3.55 1.45
N ASP A 75 0.10 -4.06 1.92
CA ASP A 75 0.95 -4.97 1.15
C ASP A 75 0.53 -6.42 1.37
N ASP A 76 0.80 -7.27 0.38
CA ASP A 76 0.57 -8.72 0.49
C ASP A 76 -0.86 -9.10 0.94
N ILE A 77 -1.86 -8.35 0.46
CA ILE A 77 -3.29 -8.53 0.81
C ILE A 77 -3.82 -9.95 0.54
N SER A 78 -3.22 -10.68 -0.40
CA SER A 78 -3.58 -12.06 -0.73
C SER A 78 -3.31 -13.05 0.40
N TRP A 79 -2.51 -12.67 1.41
CA TRP A 79 -2.26 -13.48 2.58
C TRP A 79 -3.35 -13.36 3.63
N ILE A 80 -4.25 -12.39 3.51
CA ILE A 80 -5.40 -12.26 4.42
C ILE A 80 -6.44 -13.28 3.96
N THR A 81 -6.79 -14.19 4.85
CA THR A 81 -7.83 -15.19 4.61
C THR A 81 -8.90 -15.00 5.67
N ASP A 82 -10.17 -15.08 5.29
CA ASP A 82 -11.22 -15.27 6.30
C ASP A 82 -10.87 -16.56 7.06
N SER A 83 -10.61 -16.43 8.37
CA SER A 83 -10.59 -17.58 9.25
C SER A 83 -11.93 -18.26 9.08
N VAL A 84 -11.95 -19.39 8.39
CA VAL A 84 -13.14 -20.21 8.25
C VAL A 84 -13.62 -20.52 9.66
N SER A 85 -14.72 -19.86 10.03
CA SER A 85 -15.55 -20.10 11.20
C SER A 85 -16.11 -21.51 11.20
#